data_AF-A0A5S4VRR8-F1
#
_entry.id   AF-A0A5S4VRR8-F1
#
_cell.length_a   1.000
_cell.length_b   1.000
_cell.length_c   1.000
_cell.angle_alpha   90.00
_cell.angle_beta   90.00
_cell.angle_gamma   90.00
#
_symmetry.space_group_name_H-M   'P 1'
#
loop_
_entity.id
_entity.type
_entity.pdbx_description
1 polymer ?
#
loop_
_entity_poly.entity_id
_entity_poly.type
_entity_poly.pdbx_seq_one_letter_code
_entity_poly.pdbx_strand_id
1 'polypeptide(L)'
;MTIKELTETINNYDDIEVYYPLSTGRHYPNYFHTDNCKLVDNYNELSQVGFYELMGENEYNNTLLANSDISADFADWYGSSNAKVLCIMLS
;
A
#
# COMPACT_ATOMS: atom_id res chain seq x y z
N MET A 1 -4.77 -1.73 15.38
CA MET A 1 -4.76 -3.00 14.62
C MET A 1 -3.35 -3.15 14.07
N THR A 2 -2.75 -4.31 14.23
CA THR A 2 -1.43 -4.63 13.71
C THR A 2 -1.50 -5.09 12.25
N ILE A 3 -0.38 -5.06 11.54
CA ILE A 3 -0.30 -5.62 10.18
C ILE A 3 -0.69 -7.10 10.19
N LYS A 4 -0.27 -7.85 11.21
CA LYS A 4 -0.68 -9.24 11.41
C LYS A 4 -2.19 -9.41 11.48
N GLU A 5 -2.85 -8.67 12.37
CA GLU A 5 -4.32 -8.72 12.51
C GLU A 5 -5.03 -8.32 11.21
N LEU A 6 -4.50 -7.34 10.47
CA LEU A 6 -5.06 -6.90 9.19
C LEU A 6 -4.97 -7.99 8.12
N THR A 7 -3.80 -8.60 7.95
CA THR A 7 -3.53 -9.65 6.94
C THR A 7 -4.25 -10.97 7.26
N GLU A 8 -4.55 -11.23 8.54
CA GLU A 8 -5.46 -12.32 8.94
C GLU A 8 -6.93 -12.01 8.60
N THR A 9 -7.31 -10.73 8.55
CA THR A 9 -8.69 -10.28 8.26
C THR A 9 -8.96 -10.17 6.76
N ILE A 10 -8.01 -9.64 6.00
CA ILE A 10 -8.10 -9.48 4.54
C ILE A 10 -7.29 -10.59 3.92
N ASN A 11 -7.93 -11.53 3.23
CA ASN A 11 -7.23 -12.68 2.62
C ASN A 11 -7.27 -12.68 1.09
N ASN A 12 -7.79 -11.61 0.48
CA ASN A 12 -7.93 -11.48 -0.97
C ASN A 12 -6.99 -10.39 -1.51
N TYR A 13 -5.70 -10.66 -1.42
CA TYR A 13 -4.62 -9.85 -2.01
C TYR A 13 -3.52 -10.79 -2.54
N ASP A 14 -2.77 -10.31 -3.52
CA ASP A 14 -1.66 -11.04 -4.15
C ASP A 14 -0.31 -10.60 -3.58
N ASP A 15 -0.22 -9.37 -3.07
CA ASP A 15 1.00 -8.80 -2.49
C ASP A 15 0.71 -7.78 -1.38
N ILE A 16 1.72 -7.46 -0.57
CA ILE A 16 1.67 -6.44 0.49
C ILE A 16 2.78 -5.44 0.29
N GLU A 17 2.44 -4.16 0.37
CA GLU A 17 3.42 -3.08 0.45
C GLU A 17 3.15 -2.22 1.69
N VAL A 18 4.22 -1.90 2.43
CA VAL A 18 4.12 -1.13 3.67
C VAL A 18 4.84 0.19 3.51
N TYR A 19 4.25 1.26 4.05
CA TYR A 19 4.66 2.63 3.86
C TYR A 19 4.77 3.39 5.18
N TYR A 20 5.84 4.19 5.34
CA TYR A 20 5.89 5.23 6.36
C TYR A 20 5.13 6.48 5.88
N PRO A 21 4.25 7.06 6.70
CA PRO A 21 3.70 8.38 6.41
C PRO A 21 4.80 9.44 6.56
N LEU A 22 4.80 10.46 5.70
CA LEU A 22 5.70 11.62 5.83
C LEU A 22 5.22 12.66 6.84
N SER A 23 4.02 12.48 7.38
CA SER A 23 3.35 13.40 8.29
C SER A 23 2.47 12.64 9.26
N THR A 24 2.39 13.06 10.52
CA THR A 24 1.71 12.32 11.60
C THR A 24 0.72 13.20 12.38
N GLY A 25 -0.07 12.59 13.28
CA GLY A 25 -1.04 13.30 14.10
C GLY A 25 -2.15 13.94 13.28
N ARG A 26 -2.38 15.25 13.45
CA ARG A 26 -3.48 15.97 12.76
C ARG A 26 -3.34 15.99 11.23
N HIS A 27 -2.12 15.82 10.72
CA HIS A 27 -1.79 15.87 9.30
C HIS A 27 -1.43 14.49 8.73
N TYR A 28 -1.85 13.41 9.42
CA TYR A 28 -1.68 12.05 8.94
C TYR A 28 -2.41 11.87 7.58
N PRO A 29 -1.76 11.30 6.55
CA PRO A 29 -2.38 11.10 5.25
C PRO A 29 -3.58 10.15 5.29
N ASN A 30 -4.63 10.45 4.54
CA ASN A 30 -5.82 9.61 4.40
C ASN A 30 -5.98 9.00 3.00
N TYR A 31 -4.91 9.03 2.20
CA TYR A 31 -4.79 8.41 0.89
C TYR A 31 -3.30 8.16 0.61
N PHE A 32 -3.00 7.24 -0.31
CA PHE A 32 -1.64 6.99 -0.76
C PHE A 32 -1.23 7.93 -1.90
N HIS A 33 -0.05 8.50 -1.79
CA HIS A 33 0.65 9.17 -2.88
C HIS A 33 2.14 9.24 -2.52
N THR A 34 3.04 9.11 -3.48
CA THR A 34 4.50 9.11 -3.20
C THR A 34 5.01 10.42 -2.57
N ASP A 35 4.24 11.51 -2.68
CA ASP A 35 4.55 12.78 -2.02
C ASP A 35 4.24 12.76 -0.51
N ASN A 36 3.45 11.80 -0.03
CA ASN A 36 2.98 11.75 1.36
C ASN A 36 3.43 10.51 2.13
N CYS A 37 4.05 9.54 1.46
CA CYS A 37 4.51 8.31 2.06
C CYS A 37 5.76 7.74 1.38
N LYS A 38 6.45 6.81 2.04
CA LYS A 38 7.66 6.14 1.53
C LYS A 38 7.60 4.65 1.81
N LEU A 39 7.97 3.84 0.83
CA LEU A 39 8.02 2.38 0.94
C LEU A 39 8.95 1.95 2.08
N VAL A 40 8.59 0.86 2.75
CA VAL A 40 9.32 0.23 3.84
C VAL A 40 9.82 -1.14 3.38
N ASP A 41 11.13 -1.28 3.21
CA ASP A 41 11.72 -2.54 2.74
C ASP A 41 11.59 -3.68 3.76
N ASN A 42 11.60 -3.38 5.06
CA ASN A 42 11.47 -4.36 6.13
C ASN A 42 10.57 -3.82 7.24
N TYR A 43 9.41 -4.43 7.43
CA TYR A 43 8.46 -4.05 8.47
C TYR A 43 8.26 -5.17 9.50
N ASN A 44 7.91 -4.78 10.73
CA ASN A 44 7.48 -5.70 11.76
C ASN A 44 5.97 -5.95 11.65
N GLU A 45 5.52 -7.21 11.62
CA GLU A 45 4.09 -7.58 11.56
C GLU A 45 3.26 -7.05 12.74
N LEU A 46 3.90 -6.74 13.87
CA LEU A 46 3.28 -6.14 15.06
C LEU A 46 3.19 -4.61 14.99
N SER A 47 3.68 -3.99 13.91
CA SER A 47 3.53 -2.54 13.69
C SER A 47 2.06 -2.16 13.57
N GLN A 48 1.70 -0.99 14.08
CA GLN A 48 0.33 -0.49 14.01
C GLN A 48 0.02 0.06 12.62
N VAL A 49 -1.16 -0.31 12.12
CA VAL A 49 -1.74 0.21 10.89
C VAL A 49 -2.46 1.52 11.18
N GLY A 50 -2.14 2.58 10.44
CA GLY A 50 -2.87 3.85 10.49
C GLY A 50 -3.89 3.99 9.36
N PHE A 51 -3.52 3.61 8.14
CA PHE A 51 -4.39 3.60 6.96
C PHE A 51 -4.02 2.41 6.07
N TYR A 52 -4.99 1.85 5.34
CA TYR A 52 -4.72 0.79 4.36
C TYR A 52 -5.72 0.87 3.22
N GLU A 53 -5.32 0.35 2.06
CA GLU A 53 -6.16 0.29 0.88
C GLU A 53 -5.77 -0.93 0.03
N LEU A 54 -6.77 -1.58 -0.57
CA LEU A 54 -6.56 -2.71 -1.47
C LEU A 54 -6.64 -2.20 -2.91
N MET A 55 -5.49 -2.08 -3.58
CA MET A 55 -5.40 -1.43 -4.89
C MET A 55 -5.32 -2.45 -6.01
N GLY A 56 -6.10 -2.22 -7.08
CA GLY A 56 -5.80 -2.82 -8.38
C GLY A 56 -4.84 -1.95 -9.18
N GLU A 57 -4.53 -2.40 -10.39
CA GLU A 57 -3.59 -1.73 -11.29
C GLU A 57 -3.95 -0.26 -11.55
N ASN A 58 -5.24 0.03 -11.78
CA ASN A 58 -5.70 1.39 -12.03
C ASN A 58 -5.53 2.29 -10.80
N GLU A 59 -5.92 1.84 -9.62
CA GLU A 59 -5.76 2.63 -8.39
C GLU A 59 -4.28 2.86 -8.09
N TYR A 60 -3.44 1.82 -8.26
CA TYR A 60 -1.99 1.91 -8.05
C TYR A 60 -1.34 2.94 -8.98
N ASN A 61 -1.70 2.89 -10.27
CA ASN A 61 -1.22 3.84 -11.28
C ASN A 61 -1.64 5.29 -11.01
N ASN A 62 -2.83 5.51 -10.46
CA ASN A 62 -3.34 6.86 -10.15
C ASN A 62 -2.93 7.38 -8.76
N THR A 63 -2.19 6.60 -7.97
CA THR A 63 -1.78 6.99 -6.60
C THR A 63 -0.27 6.89 -6.41
N LEU A 64 0.26 5.66 -6.34
CA LEU A 64 1.67 5.37 -6.06
C LEU A 64 2.56 5.58 -7.29
N LEU A 65 2.04 5.40 -8.50
CA LEU A 65 2.77 5.69 -9.74
C LEU A 65 2.26 6.92 -10.49
N ALA A 66 1.41 7.75 -9.87
CA ALA A 66 0.80 8.90 -10.53
C ALA A 66 1.83 9.87 -11.15
N ASN A 67 3.01 9.97 -10.53
CA ASN A 67 4.13 10.81 -10.96
C ASN A 67 5.34 10.00 -11.43
N SER A 68 5.16 8.74 -11.79
CA SER A 68 6.24 7.87 -12.26
C SER A 68 6.34 7.88 -13.79
N ASP A 69 7.55 7.70 -14.31
CA ASP A 69 7.79 7.50 -15.76
C ASP A 69 7.40 6.08 -16.22
N ILE A 70 7.02 5.21 -15.28
CA ILE A 70 6.53 3.86 -15.53
C ILE A 70 5.10 3.70 -15.04
N SER A 71 4.37 2.77 -15.65
CA SER A 71 3.06 2.32 -15.19
C SER A 71 3.16 0.88 -14.71
N ALA A 72 2.35 0.53 -13.73
CA ALA A 72 2.15 -0.83 -13.29
C ALA A 72 1.48 -1.64 -14.41
N ASP A 73 2.03 -2.82 -14.63
CA ASP A 73 1.45 -3.89 -15.43
C ASP A 73 1.32 -5.11 -14.52
N PHE A 74 0.14 -5.29 -13.92
CA PHE A 74 -0.08 -6.36 -12.95
C PHE A 74 -0.16 -7.74 -13.63
N ALA A 75 -0.47 -7.77 -14.92
CA ALA A 75 -0.40 -9.02 -15.68
C ALA A 75 1.06 -9.49 -15.82
N ASP A 76 2.01 -8.58 -16.04
CA ASP A 76 3.44 -8.90 -16.07
C ASP A 76 4.00 -9.20 -14.67
N TRP A 77 3.66 -8.37 -13.67
CA TRP A 77 4.25 -8.48 -12.33
C TRP A 77 3.71 -9.65 -11.50
N TYR A 78 2.40 -9.92 -11.60
CA TYR A 78 1.70 -10.90 -10.78
C TYR A 78 1.04 -12.03 -11.59
N GLY A 79 1.10 -11.98 -12.92
CA GLY A 79 0.42 -12.96 -13.79
C GLY A 79 -1.09 -12.74 -13.93
N SER A 80 -1.63 -11.63 -13.40
CA SER A 80 -3.06 -11.32 -13.42
C SER A 80 -3.32 -9.81 -13.41
N SER A 81 -4.04 -9.30 -14.40
CA SER A 81 -4.50 -7.89 -14.42
C SER A 81 -5.52 -7.57 -13.32
N ASN A 82 -6.08 -8.60 -12.67
CA ASN A 82 -7.00 -8.46 -11.54
C ASN A 82 -6.30 -8.56 -10.19
N ALA A 83 -4.96 -8.65 -10.17
CA ALA A 83 -4.21 -8.73 -8.93
C ALA A 83 -4.50 -7.52 -8.02
N LYS A 84 -4.37 -7.74 -6.71
CA LYS A 84 -4.61 -6.74 -5.69
C LYS A 84 -3.41 -6.63 -4.75
N VAL A 85 -2.90 -5.41 -4.60
CA VAL A 85 -1.83 -5.10 -3.65
C VAL A 85 -2.46 -4.48 -2.40
N LEU A 86 -2.20 -5.07 -1.25
CA LEU A 86 -2.61 -4.52 0.04
C LEU A 86 -1.56 -3.49 0.48
N CYS A 87 -1.86 -2.21 0.23
CA CYS A 87 -1.01 -1.10 0.62
C CYS A 87 -1.35 -0.68 2.05
N ILE A 88 -0.34 -0.60 2.92
CA ILE A 88 -0.51 -0.31 4.35
C ILE A 88 0.37 0.87 4.73
N MET A 89 -0.22 1.91 5.32
CA MET A 89 0.50 3.02 5.94
C MET A 89 0.57 2.82 7.45
N LEU A 90 1.79 2.90 7.99
CA LEU A 90 2.03 2.76 9.42
C LEU A 90 1.46 3.95 10.20
N SER A 91 0.99 3.71 11.44
CA SER A 91 0.50 4.76 12.35
C SER A 91 1.62 5.48 13.09
#